data_AF-A0A4U9IYP9-F1
#
_entry.id   AF-A0A4U9IYP9-F1
#
_cell.length_a   1.000
_cell.length_b   1.000
_cell.length_c   1.000
_cell.angle_alpha   90.00
_cell.angle_beta   90.00
_cell.angle_gamma   90.00
#
_symmetry.space_group_name_H-M   'P 1'
#
loop_
_entity.id
_entity.type
_entity.pdbx_description
1 polymer ?
#
loop_
_entity_poly.entity_id
_entity_poly.type
_entity_poly.pdbx_seq_one_letter_code
_entity_poly.pdbx_strand_id
1 'polypeptide(L)' 'MITANCSCGNSIQIRSTVGHDLNLDVCGKCHPFYTGKQRDVATGGRVDRFNKRFNIPGAK' A
#
# COMPACT_ATOMS: atom_id res chain seq x y z
N MET A 1 5.69 13.80 26.71
CA MET A 1 6.17 12.74 25.77
C MET A 1 5.03 11.78 25.62
N ILE A 2 4.64 11.45 24.40
CA ILE A 2 3.54 10.52 24.14
C ILE A 2 4.04 9.34 23.32
N THR A 3 3.38 8.20 23.51
CA THR A 3 3.69 6.98 22.78
C THR A 3 2.71 6.86 21.62
N ALA A 4 3.23 6.89 20.40
CA ALA A 4 2.45 6.63 19.21
C ALA A 4 2.59 5.16 18.82
N ASN A 5 1.58 4.34 19.11
CA ASN A 5 1.53 2.92 18.79
C ASN A 5 0.90 2.72 17.43
N CYS A 6 1.63 2.12 16.50
CA CYS A 6 1.08 1.82 15.19
C CYS A 6 0.65 0.35 15.09
N SER A 7 -0.40 0.08 14.31
CA SER A 7 -0.86 -1.26 13.92
C SER A 7 0.23 -2.12 13.29
N CYS A 8 1.31 -1.50 12.80
CA CYS A 8 2.53 -2.15 12.32
C CYS A 8 3.42 -2.76 13.43
N GLY A 9 3.06 -2.62 14.72
CA GLY A 9 3.87 -3.02 15.86
C GLY A 9 4.98 -2.04 16.22
N ASN A 10 5.04 -0.88 15.57
CA ASN A 10 6.04 0.16 15.82
C ASN A 10 5.51 1.17 16.85
N SER A 11 6.20 1.31 17.98
CA SER A 11 5.95 2.35 18.99
C SER A 11 6.96 3.50 18.82
N ILE A 12 6.48 4.72 18.57
CA ILE A 12 7.33 5.90 18.39
C ILE A 12 7.09 6.85 19.56
N GLN A 13 8.15 7.19 20.30
CA GLN A 13 8.07 8.23 21.32
C GLN A 13 8.26 9.60 20.67
N ILE A 14 7.23 10.45 20.74
CA ILE A 14 7.26 11.80 20.16
C ILE A 14 6.93 12.86 21.22
N ARG A 15 7.51 14.05 21.03
CA ARG A 15 7.11 15.24 21.77
C ARG A 15 5.96 15.92 21.01
N SER A 16 4.73 15.52 21.33
CA SER A 16 3.53 16.18 20.83
C SER A 16 2.88 17.03 21.94
N THR A 17 2.14 18.06 21.54
CA THR A 17 1.27 18.84 22.45
C THR A 17 -0.04 18.12 22.76
N VAL A 18 -0.36 17.08 21.98
CA VAL A 18 -1.45 16.15 22.27
C VAL A 18 -1.10 15.39 23.55
N GLY A 19 -1.88 15.59 24.62
CA GLY A 19 -1.59 15.06 25.96
C GLY A 19 -1.98 13.60 26.19
N HIS A 20 -2.23 12.83 25.14
CA HIS A 20 -2.63 11.42 25.22
C HIS A 20 -1.89 10.57 24.18
N ASP A 21 -1.83 9.26 24.42
CA ASP A 21 -1.19 8.30 23.52
C ASP A 21 -1.95 8.18 22.20
N LEU A 22 -1.20 8.05 21.11
CA LEU A 22 -1.74 8.02 19.75
C LEU A 22 -1.75 6.58 19.23
N ASN A 23 -2.91 6.11 18.77
CA ASN A 23 -2.99 4.89 17.98
C ASN A 23 -2.98 5.26 16.50
N LEU A 24 -1.94 4.83 15.77
CA LEU A 24 -1.72 5.14 14.36
C LEU A 24 -2.07 3.92 13.51
N ASP A 25 -2.92 4.07 12.50
CA ASP A 25 -3.19 2.98 11.56
C ASP A 25 -2.03 2.75 10.58
N VAL A 26 -1.31 3.82 10.21
CA VAL A 26 -0.20 3.75 9.26
C VAL A 26 0.97 4.58 9.74
N CYS A 27 2.12 3.93 9.90
CA CYS A 27 3.40 4.53 10.28
C CYS A 27 4.25 4.81 9.02
N GLY A 28 5.24 5.70 9.10
CA GLY A 28 6.21 5.91 8.01
C GLY A 28 6.97 4.65 7.61
N LYS A 29 7.02 3.62 8.47
CA LYS A 29 7.60 2.31 8.16
C LYS A 29 6.67 1.39 7.36
N CYS A 30 5.37 1.69 7.33
CA CYS A 30 4.35 0.82 6.71
C CYS A 30 3.48 1.52 5.69
N HIS A 31 3.63 2.83 5.49
CA HIS A 31 2.94 3.48 4.39
C HIS A 31 3.45 2.86 3.07
N PRO A 32 2.55 2.36 2.20
CA PRO A 32 2.91 1.70 0.95
C PRO A 32 3.92 2.48 0.09
N PHE A 33 3.86 3.81 0.19
CA PHE A 33 4.81 4.76 -0.39
C PHE A 33 6.25 4.56 0.09
N TYR A 34 6.47 4.44 1.40
CA TYR A 34 7.81 4.26 1.98
C TYR A 34 8.32 2.83 1.84
N THR A 35 7.42 1.83 1.81
CA THR A 35 7.78 0.42 1.61
C THR A 35 8.04 0.05 0.14
N GLY A 36 7.97 1.02 -0.78
CA GLY A 36 8.43 0.83 -2.16
C GLY A 36 7.59 -0.11 -3.02
N LYS A 37 6.39 -0.50 -2.60
CA LYS A 37 5.42 -1.17 -3.49
C LYS A 37 4.72 -0.12 -4.35
N GLN A 38 5.51 0.64 -5.11
CA GLN A 38 5.00 1.23 -6.34
C GLN A 38 4.42 0.06 -7.10
N ARG A 39 3.10 0.05 -7.29
CA ARG A 39 2.49 -0.93 -8.19
C ARG A 39 3.23 -0.73 -9.50
N ASP A 40 4.05 -1.71 -9.89
CA ASP A 40 4.37 -1.88 -11.29
C ASP A 40 2.99 -1.96 -11.94
N VAL A 41 2.56 -0.83 -12.51
CA VAL A 41 1.44 -0.77 -13.41
C VAL A 41 1.95 -1.55 -14.60
N ALA A 42 1.84 -2.87 -14.50
CA ALA A 42 2.32 -3.79 -15.49
C ALA A 42 1.65 -3.37 -16.79
N THR A 43 2.42 -2.72 -17.65
CA THR A 43 2.09 -2.34 -19.01
C THR A 43 1.66 -3.56 -19.85
N GLY A 44 1.76 -4.79 -19.29
CA GLY A 44 1.23 -6.02 -19.84
C GLY A 44 -0.28 -6.24 -19.71
N GLY A 45 -1.02 -5.42 -18.94
CA GLY A 45 -2.45 -5.66 -18.70
C GLY A 45 -3.36 -5.40 -19.92
N ARG A 46 -2.99 -4.47 -20.81
CA ARG A 46 -3.81 -4.14 -21.98
C ARG A 46 -3.72 -5.21 -23.06
N VAL A 47 -2.52 -5.75 -23.32
CA VAL A 47 -2.30 -6.78 -24.34
C VAL A 47 -2.86 -8.14 -23.90
N ASP A 48 -2.68 -8.52 -22.63
CA ASP A 48 -3.28 -9.76 -22.09
C ASP A 48 -4.82 -9.70 -22.09
N ARG A 49 -5.41 -8.55 -21.75
CA ARG A 49 -6.87 -8.34 -21.86
C ARG A 49 -7.36 -8.34 -23.31
N PHE A 50 -6.56 -7.85 -24.26
CA PHE A 50 -6.88 -7.90 -25.68
C PHE A 50 -6.86 -9.35 -26.18
N ASN A 51 -5.77 -10.08 -25.94
CA ASN A 51 -5.65 -11.49 -26.32
C ASN A 51 -6.76 -12.36 -25.71
N LYS A 52 -7.12 -12.15 -24.44
CA LYS A 52 -8.23 -12.87 -23.78
C LYS A 52 -9.62 -12.58 -24.38
N ARG A 53 -9.84 -11.38 -24.94
CA ARG A 53 -11.12 -11.01 -25.59
C ARG A 53 -11.23 -11.51 -27.02
N PHE A 54 -10.11 -11.58 -27.75
CA PHE A 54 -10.08 -11.97 -29.17
C PHE A 54 -9.78 -13.46 -29.40
N ASN A 55 -9.57 -14.26 -28.35
CA ASN A 55 -9.44 -15.72 -28.45
C ASN A 55 -10.81 -16.39 -28.63
N ILE A 56 -11.55 -16.00 -29.66
CA ILE A 56 -12.81 -16.62 -30.07
C ILE A 56 -12.45 -17.98 -30.72
N PRO A 57 -12.89 -19.13 -30.17
CA PRO A 57 -12.75 -20.42 -30.84
C PRO A 57 -13.76 -20.47 -32.00
N GLY A 58 -13.42 -19.87 -33.14
CA GLY A 58 -14.37 -19.73 -34.24
C GLY A 58 -13.89 -18.90 -35.41
N ALA A 59 -12.68 -19.15 -35.91
CA ALA A 59 -12.34 -18.84 -37.29
C ALA A 59 -11.70 -20.09 -37.88
N LYS A 60 -12.54 -20.89 -38.52
CA LYS A 60 -12.11 -21.70 -39.66
C LYS A 60 -11.72 -20.75 -40.79
#